data_AF-A0A8I1MEQ0-F1
#
_entry.id   AF-A0A8I1MEQ0-F1
#
_cell.length_a   1.000
_cell.length_b   1.000
_cell.length_c   1.000
_cell.angle_alpha   90.00
_cell.angle_beta   90.00
_cell.angle_gamma   90.00
#
_symmetry.space_group_name_H-M   'P 1'
#
loop_
_entity.id
_entity.type
_entity.pdbx_description
1 polymer ?
#
loop_
_entity_poly.entity_id
_entity_poly.type
_entity_poly.pdbx_seq_one_letter_code
_entity_poly.pdbx_strand_id
1 'polypeptide(L)' 'MNEQIIFAKRPAGMPETDTFRFEKIAMPEVKEGEVVVQTLYLSNERIHCG' A
#
# COMPACT_ATOMS: atom_id res chain seq x y z
N MET A 1 1.66 14.40 -4.85
CA MET A 1 0.61 13.61 -4.15
C MET A 1 1.11 12.18 -4.13
N ASN A 2 0.95 11.47 -3.02
CA ASN A 2 1.35 10.07 -2.91
C ASN A 2 0.11 9.17 -2.96
N GLU A 3 0.19 8.04 -3.68
CA GLU A 3 -0.89 7.07 -3.75
C GLU A 3 -0.62 5.91 -2.79
N GLN A 4 -1.64 5.49 -2.05
CA GLN A 4 -1.54 4.41 -1.07
C GLN A 4 -2.61 3.34 -1.35
N ILE A 5 -2.22 2.07 -1.18
CA ILE A 5 -3.12 0.92 -1.23
C ILE A 5 -3.30 0.46 0.22
N ILE A 6 -4.48 0.75 0.81
CA ILE A 6 -4.79 0.42 2.19
C ILE A 6 -5.50 -0.94 2.23
N PHE A 7 -5.03 -1.85 3.08
CA PHE A 7 -5.75 -3.09 3.40
C PHE A 7 -6.95 -2.77 4.28
N ALA A 8 -8.11 -2.58 3.64
CA ALA A 8 -9.29 -1.98 4.24
C ALA A 8 -10.08 -2.97 5.11
N LYS A 9 -10.09 -4.25 4.76
CA LYS A 9 -10.75 -5.31 5.54
C LYS A 9 -10.04 -6.65 5.38
N ARG A 10 -10.24 -7.56 6.34
CA ARG A 10 -9.85 -8.96 6.16
C ARG A 10 -10.81 -9.65 5.19
N PRO A 11 -10.32 -10.28 4.12
CA PRO A 11 -11.18 -11.05 3.23
C PRO A 11 -11.63 -12.35 3.89
N ALA A 12 -12.84 -12.78 3.58
CA ALA A 12 -13.31 -14.12 3.89
C ALA A 12 -13.00 -15.02 2.68
N GLY A 13 -11.79 -15.58 2.62
CA GLY A 13 -11.29 -16.29 1.45
C GLY A 13 -10.42 -15.37 0.58
N MET A 14 -10.69 -15.31 -0.73
CA MET A 14 -9.90 -14.48 -1.65
C MET A 14 -10.17 -12.99 -1.46
N PRO A 15 -9.17 -12.12 -1.66
CA PRO A 15 -9.38 -10.67 -1.72
C PRO A 15 -10.41 -10.29 -2.80
N GLU A 16 -11.34 -9.43 -2.42
CA GLU A 16 -12.31 -8.79 -3.31
C GLU A 16 -11.98 -7.30 -3.49
N THR A 17 -12.75 -6.60 -4.33
CA THR A 17 -12.49 -5.20 -4.70
C THR A 17 -12.46 -4.24 -3.51
N ASP A 18 -13.19 -4.53 -2.44
CA ASP A 18 -13.25 -3.72 -1.23
C ASP A 18 -12.26 -4.18 -0.13
N THR A 19 -11.46 -5.22 -0.41
CA THR A 19 -10.36 -5.65 0.46
C THR A 19 -9.25 -4.61 0.50
N PHE A 20 -9.07 -3.87 -0.60
CA PHE A 20 -8.12 -2.78 -0.71
C PHE A 20 -8.81 -1.48 -1.09
N ARG A 21 -8.34 -0.36 -0.55
CA ARG A 21 -8.78 0.98 -0.92
C ARG A 21 -7.61 1.80 -1.42
N PHE A 22 -7.81 2.49 -2.54
CA PHE A 22 -6.84 3.42 -3.09
C PHE A 22 -7.09 4.81 -2.54
N GLU A 23 -6.06 5.42 -1.98
CA GLU A 23 -6.11 6.77 -1.43
C GLU A 23 -5.03 7.63 -2.04
N LYS A 24 -5.35 8.91 -2.22
CA LYS A 24 -4.37 9.92 -2.59
C LYS A 24 -4.14 10.82 -1.39
N ILE A 25 -2.89 10.92 -0.95
CA ILE A 25 -2.48 11.73 0.20
C ILE A 25 -1.47 12.79 -0.21
N ALA A 26 -1.23 13.77 0.65
CA ALA A 26 -0.13 14.72 0.45
C ALA A 26 1.21 13.98 0.38
N MET A 27 2.19 14.56 -0.33
CA MET A 27 3.56 14.05 -0.24
C MET A 27 4.05 14.21 1.20
N PRO A 28 4.71 13.22 1.80
CA PRO A 28 5.32 13.40 3.10
C PRO A 28 6.48 14.39 3.01
N GLU A 29 6.68 15.15 4.09
CA GLU A 29 7.86 15.99 4.28
C GLU A 29 8.98 15.16 4.93
N VAL A 30 10.22 15.39 4.49
CA VAL A 30 11.42 14.70 5.02
C VAL A 30 11.80 15.28 6.38
N LYS A 31 12.03 14.41 7.38
CA LYS A 31 12.67 14.78 8.65
C LYS A 31 14.17 14.47 8.64
N GLU A 32 14.88 14.92 9.68
CA GLU A 32 16.31 14.65 9.83
C GLU A 32 16.60 13.14 9.83
N GLY A 33 17.49 12.72 8.93
CA GLY A 33 17.84 11.31 8.74
C GLY A 33 16.90 10.50 7.84
N GLU A 34 15.84 11.09 7.30
CA GLU A 34 14.89 10.43 6.40
C GLU A 34 15.16 10.77 4.92
N VAL A 35 14.60 9.96 4.02
CA VAL A 35 14.56 10.22 2.58
C VAL A 35 13.18 9.90 2.02
N VAL A 36 12.73 10.68 1.03
CA VAL A 36 11.54 10.36 0.24
C VAL A 36 11.95 9.53 -0.96
N VAL A 37 11.32 8.37 -1.12
CA VAL A 37 11.58 7.44 -2.22
C VAL A 37 10.39 7.42 -3.17
N GLN A 38 10.68 7.44 -4.46
CA GLN A 38 9.68 7.19 -5.49
C GLN A 38 9.64 5.69 -5.83
N THR A 39 8.49 5.06 -5.62
CA THR A 39 8.28 3.67 -6.03
C THR A 39 8.28 3.57 -7.55
N LEU A 40 9.29 2.89 -8.13
CA LEU A 40 9.35 2.60 -9.57
C LEU A 40 8.79 1.21 -9.88
N TYR A 41 9.03 0.25 -8.99
CA TYR A 41 8.55 -1.13 -9.08
C TYR A 41 8.10 -1.59 -7.69
N LEU A 42 7.03 -2.38 -7.65
CA LEU A 42 6.52 -2.99 -6.43
C LEU A 42 6.46 -4.50 -6.66
N SER A 43 7.18 -5.27 -5.85
CA SER A 43 7.05 -6.71 -5.84
C SER A 43 5.71 -7.11 -5.24
N ASN A 44 5.02 -8.06 -5.87
CA ASN A 44 3.91 -8.77 -5.26
C ASN A 44 4.31 -10.24 -5.09
N GLU A 45 3.90 -10.83 -3.99
CA GLU A 45 4.20 -12.23 -3.69
C GLU A 45 2.91 -12.91 -3.27
N ARG A 46 2.75 -14.18 -3.64
CA ARG A 46 1.65 -14.99 -3.11
C ARG A 46 1.96 -15.34 -1.66
N ILE A 47 1.16 -14.85 -0.72
CA ILE A 47 1.18 -15.35 0.65
C ILE A 47 0.43 -16.68 0.67
N HIS A 48 1.14 -17.78 0.96
CA HIS A 48 0.48 -19.06 1.29
C HIS A 48 -0.08 -18.94 2.70
N CYS A 49 -1.39 -18.71 2.83
CA CYS A 49 -2.09 -18.93 4.08
C CYS A 49 -2.46 -20.43 4.14
N GLY A 50 -1.65 -21.19 4.89
CA GLY A 50 -1.99 -22.55 5.34
C GLY A 50 -2.82 -22.52 6.62
#